data_AF-A0A0F9HXX7-F1
#
_entry.id   AF-A0A0F9HXX7-F1
#
_cell.length_a   1.000
_cell.length_b   1.000
_cell.length_c   1.000
_cell.angle_alpha   90.00
_cell.angle_beta   90.00
_cell.angle_gamma   90.00
#
_symmetry.space_group_name_H-M   'P 1'
#
loop_
_entity.id
_entity.type
_entity.pdbx_description
1 polymer ?
#
loop_
_entity_poly.entity_id
_entity_poly.type
_entity_poly.pdbx_seq_one_letter_code
_entity_poly.pdbx_strand_id
1 'polypeptide(L)'
;MSVQKRIYNTCKRCGEKFLTRKKINGKIRRFYARKYCLKCVPFNGYINQYKDKKPSTRICKNCGKEFKSLVIINGKKIELYLRKNCLKCVSLGESAQKCFSRDGEKVKCEVCNKTYIYKRGTHNCNTFRCCSCKNIERQRKAKIKCVEYKGGKCINCGFNKYMSALVFHHVNPKNKEFRIAKWRIISWNRIKKELNKCILLCANCHAGIHAGHIKLKR
;
A
#
# COMPACT_ATOMS: atom_id res chain seq x y z
N MET A 1 -18.06 -63.19 3.28
CA MET A 1 -19.24 -62.50 2.69
C MET A 1 -18.84 -61.85 1.37
N SER A 2 -19.39 -62.34 0.26
CA SER A 2 -19.09 -61.88 -1.10
C SER A 2 -19.62 -60.47 -1.33
N VAL A 3 -18.71 -59.48 -1.45
CA VAL A 3 -19.09 -58.11 -1.81
C VAL A 3 -19.61 -58.13 -3.24
N GLN A 4 -20.93 -58.00 -3.43
CA GLN A 4 -21.54 -57.88 -4.75
C GLN A 4 -20.85 -56.74 -5.53
N LYS A 5 -20.14 -57.08 -6.61
CA LYS A 5 -19.40 -56.11 -7.42
C LYS A 5 -20.40 -55.23 -8.16
N ARG A 6 -20.60 -54.01 -7.67
CA ARG A 6 -21.51 -53.01 -8.25
C ARG A 6 -21.24 -52.81 -9.76
N ILE A 7 -22.24 -53.10 -10.60
CA ILE A 7 -22.14 -53.01 -12.07
C ILE A 7 -22.17 -51.55 -12.56
N TYR A 8 -22.82 -50.68 -11.81
CA TYR A 8 -22.99 -49.26 -12.14
C TYR A 8 -22.50 -48.35 -11.01
N ASN A 9 -22.02 -47.17 -11.37
CA ASN A 9 -21.76 -46.07 -10.45
C ASN A 9 -22.57 -44.84 -10.86
N THR A 10 -22.80 -43.90 -9.94
CA THR A 10 -23.64 -42.71 -10.19
C THR A 10 -22.76 -41.47 -10.31
N CYS A 11 -22.96 -40.69 -11.37
CA CYS A 11 -22.18 -39.49 -11.62
C CYS A 11 -22.54 -38.39 -10.61
N LYS A 12 -21.56 -37.87 -9.86
CA LYS A 12 -21.77 -36.76 -8.92
C LYS A 12 -22.10 -35.41 -9.59
N ARG A 13 -21.98 -35.28 -10.93
CA ARG A 13 -22.24 -34.04 -11.67
C ARG A 13 -23.61 -34.02 -12.34
N CYS A 14 -23.97 -35.07 -13.09
CA CYS A 14 -25.25 -35.14 -13.81
C CYS A 14 -26.26 -36.14 -13.22
N GLY A 15 -25.90 -36.91 -12.19
CA GLY A 15 -26.78 -37.91 -11.60
C GLY A 15 -26.96 -39.20 -12.41
N GLU A 16 -26.52 -39.24 -13.68
CA GLU A 16 -26.65 -40.43 -14.53
C GLU A 16 -25.82 -41.62 -14.01
N LYS A 17 -26.36 -42.84 -14.15
CA LYS A 17 -25.64 -44.09 -13.90
C LYS A 17 -24.68 -44.40 -15.05
N PHE A 18 -23.46 -44.85 -14.75
CA PHE A 18 -22.46 -45.28 -15.73
C PHE A 18 -21.82 -46.60 -15.33
N LEU A 19 -21.41 -47.39 -16.32
CA LEU A 19 -20.83 -48.71 -16.10
C LEU A 19 -19.50 -48.65 -15.35
N THR A 20 -19.30 -49.55 -14.38
CA THR A 20 -18.02 -49.70 -13.66
C THR A 20 -16.95 -50.41 -14.48
N ARG A 21 -17.27 -50.88 -15.69
CA ARG A 21 -16.34 -51.43 -16.68
C ARG A 21 -16.78 -51.03 -18.09
N LYS A 22 -15.88 -50.48 -18.90
CA LYS A 22 -16.16 -50.11 -20.30
C LYS A 22 -14.91 -50.26 -21.17
N LYS A 23 -15.09 -50.73 -22.42
CA LYS A 23 -14.01 -50.79 -23.41
C LYS A 23 -13.73 -49.37 -23.94
N ILE A 24 -12.49 -48.91 -23.81
CA ILE A 24 -12.01 -47.61 -24.32
C ILE A 24 -10.69 -47.86 -25.03
N ASN A 25 -10.57 -47.41 -26.28
CA ASN A 25 -9.39 -47.59 -27.13
C ASN A 25 -8.93 -49.06 -27.14
N GLY A 26 -9.85 -49.99 -27.43
CA GLY A 26 -9.58 -51.43 -27.50
C GLY A 26 -9.40 -52.14 -26.15
N LYS A 27 -9.14 -51.44 -25.04
CA LYS A 27 -8.84 -52.04 -23.72
C LYS A 27 -10.02 -51.90 -22.75
N ILE A 28 -10.28 -52.92 -21.94
CA ILE A 28 -11.29 -52.86 -20.87
C ILE A 28 -10.74 -52.02 -19.71
N ARG A 29 -11.40 -50.90 -19.40
CA ARG A 29 -11.06 -50.01 -18.29
C ARG A 29 -12.05 -50.17 -17.13
N ARG A 30 -11.52 -50.16 -15.91
CA ARG A 30 -12.31 -50.29 -14.66
C ARG A 30 -12.58 -48.88 -14.09
N PHE A 31 -13.85 -48.60 -13.79
CA PHE A 31 -14.38 -47.30 -13.35
C PHE A 31 -15.03 -47.33 -11.95
N TYR A 32 -14.85 -48.41 -11.19
CA TYR A 32 -15.48 -48.58 -9.87
C TYR A 32 -15.20 -47.42 -8.90
N ALA A 33 -14.00 -46.81 -8.94
CA ALA A 33 -13.62 -45.69 -8.09
C ALA A 33 -13.91 -44.30 -8.70
N ARG A 34 -14.37 -44.23 -9.95
CA ARG A 34 -14.59 -42.95 -10.64
C ARG A 34 -15.84 -42.28 -10.09
N LYS A 35 -15.80 -40.96 -9.86
CA LYS A 35 -16.92 -40.18 -9.30
C LYS A 35 -17.82 -39.52 -10.36
N TYR A 36 -17.38 -39.47 -11.62
CA TYR A 36 -18.04 -38.76 -12.72
C TYR A 36 -18.07 -39.62 -13.99
N CYS A 37 -19.16 -39.55 -14.78
CA CYS A 37 -19.27 -40.26 -16.04
C CYS A 37 -18.32 -39.69 -17.11
N LEU A 38 -18.09 -40.46 -18.18
CA LEU A 38 -17.17 -40.07 -19.26
C LEU A 38 -17.66 -38.88 -20.10
N LYS A 39 -18.97 -38.61 -20.10
CA LYS A 39 -19.55 -37.39 -20.70
C LYS A 39 -19.18 -36.14 -19.90
N CYS A 40 -19.19 -36.24 -18.56
CA CYS A 40 -18.90 -35.11 -17.67
C CYS A 40 -17.40 -34.84 -17.46
N VAL A 41 -16.59 -35.90 -17.45
CA VAL A 41 -15.13 -35.84 -17.34
C VAL A 41 -14.57 -36.95 -18.23
N PRO A 42 -13.83 -36.64 -19.31
CA PRO A 42 -13.22 -37.64 -20.20
C PRO A 42 -12.25 -38.58 -19.47
N PHE A 43 -11.93 -39.74 -20.07
CA PHE A 43 -11.10 -40.78 -19.43
C PHE A 43 -9.79 -40.23 -18.83
N ASN A 44 -9.06 -39.45 -19.62
CA ASN A 44 -7.82 -38.76 -19.23
C ASN A 44 -8.03 -37.31 -18.77
N GLY A 45 -9.28 -36.88 -18.61
CA GLY A 45 -9.62 -35.52 -18.19
C GLY A 45 -9.27 -35.31 -16.72
N TYR A 46 -8.42 -34.32 -16.44
CA TYR A 46 -8.14 -33.92 -15.07
C TYR A 46 -9.39 -33.27 -14.46
N ILE A 47 -9.92 -33.84 -13.37
CA ILE A 47 -11.22 -33.44 -12.79
C ILE A 47 -11.34 -31.93 -12.58
N ASN A 48 -10.26 -31.23 -12.18
CA ASN A 48 -10.32 -29.79 -11.93
C ASN A 48 -10.59 -28.96 -13.20
N GLN A 49 -10.30 -29.47 -14.40
CA GLN A 49 -10.63 -28.82 -15.68
C GLN A 49 -12.12 -28.89 -16.02
N TYR A 50 -12.86 -29.79 -15.37
CA TYR A 50 -14.28 -30.06 -15.65
C TYR A 50 -15.18 -29.78 -14.43
N LYS A 51 -14.63 -29.17 -13.37
CA LYS A 51 -15.42 -28.64 -12.26
C LYS A 51 -16.07 -27.34 -12.73
N ASP A 52 -17.40 -27.27 -12.69
CA ASP A 52 -18.07 -25.98 -12.74
C ASP A 52 -17.60 -25.17 -11.54
N LYS A 53 -16.84 -24.08 -11.77
CA LYS A 53 -16.51 -23.13 -10.70
C LYS A 53 -17.83 -22.54 -10.24
N LYS A 54 -18.36 -23.03 -9.11
CA LYS A 54 -19.60 -22.47 -8.53
C LYS A 54 -19.38 -20.97 -8.31
N PRO A 55 -20.32 -20.11 -8.73
CA PRO A 55 -20.22 -18.68 -8.44
C PRO A 55 -20.20 -18.52 -6.92
N SER A 56 -19.09 -18.02 -6.40
CA SER A 56 -18.99 -17.55 -5.02
C SER A 56 -19.38 -16.08 -4.95
N THR A 57 -20.02 -15.68 -3.86
CA THR A 57 -20.33 -14.28 -3.59
C THR A 57 -19.09 -13.54 -3.07
N ARG A 58 -18.95 -12.28 -3.47
CA ARG A 58 -17.83 -11.39 -3.15
C ARG A 58 -18.38 -10.08 -2.64
N ILE A 59 -17.70 -9.45 -1.67
CA ILE A 59 -18.10 -8.14 -1.15
C ILE A 59 -17.32 -7.05 -1.88
N CYS A 60 -18.04 -6.04 -2.40
CA CYS A 60 -17.44 -4.90 -3.06
C CYS A 60 -16.78 -3.97 -2.04
N LYS A 61 -15.49 -3.66 -2.21
CA LYS A 61 -14.79 -2.71 -1.34
C LYS A 61 -15.28 -1.27 -1.45
N ASN A 62 -16.00 -0.91 -2.51
CA ASN A 62 -16.57 0.44 -2.68
C ASN A 62 -17.88 0.64 -1.92
N CYS A 63 -18.86 -0.21 -2.24
CA CYS A 63 -20.24 0.00 -1.80
C CYS A 63 -20.69 -1.02 -0.76
N GLY A 64 -19.83 -1.95 -0.35
CA GLY A 64 -20.17 -3.02 0.60
C GLY A 64 -21.14 -4.07 0.06
N LYS A 65 -21.70 -3.88 -1.15
CA LYS A 65 -22.69 -4.81 -1.73
C LYS A 65 -22.02 -6.07 -2.24
N GLU A 66 -22.76 -7.17 -2.14
CA GLU A 66 -22.36 -8.45 -2.70
C GLU A 66 -22.43 -8.46 -4.24
N PHE A 67 -21.50 -9.18 -4.86
CA PHE A 67 -21.50 -9.45 -6.29
C PHE A 67 -21.00 -10.86 -6.60
N LYS A 68 -21.48 -11.44 -7.70
CA LYS A 68 -21.11 -12.79 -8.11
C LYS A 68 -19.68 -12.82 -8.65
N SER A 69 -18.91 -13.84 -8.29
CA SER A 69 -17.56 -14.06 -8.83
C SER A 69 -17.53 -14.56 -10.29
N LEU A 70 -18.71 -14.82 -10.87
CA LEU A 70 -18.93 -15.14 -12.27
C LEU A 70 -20.23 -14.48 -12.74
N VAL A 71 -20.20 -13.75 -13.85
CA VAL A 71 -21.37 -13.15 -14.50
C VAL A 71 -21.35 -13.44 -16.01
N ILE A 72 -22.52 -13.42 -16.64
CA ILE A 72 -22.65 -13.55 -18.10
C ILE A 72 -23.11 -12.20 -18.63
N ILE A 73 -22.31 -11.60 -19.52
CA ILE A 73 -22.62 -10.32 -20.16
C ILE A 73 -22.49 -10.54 -21.67
N ASN A 74 -23.55 -10.25 -22.43
CA ASN A 74 -23.62 -10.45 -23.88
C ASN A 74 -23.22 -11.87 -24.31
N GLY A 75 -23.74 -12.89 -23.61
CA GLY A 75 -23.43 -14.31 -23.87
C GLY A 75 -22.02 -14.77 -23.45
N LYS A 76 -21.13 -13.84 -23.05
CA LYS A 76 -19.75 -14.14 -22.65
C LYS A 76 -19.66 -14.32 -21.14
N LYS A 77 -19.01 -15.41 -20.70
CA LYS A 77 -18.71 -15.66 -19.29
C LYS A 77 -17.56 -14.76 -18.85
N ILE A 78 -17.79 -13.98 -17.80
CA ILE A 78 -16.81 -13.05 -17.23
C ILE A 78 -16.52 -13.44 -15.79
N GLU A 79 -15.26 -13.81 -15.55
CA GLU A 79 -14.74 -14.19 -14.25
C GLU A 79 -14.39 -12.92 -13.43
N LEU A 80 -15.05 -12.72 -12.29
CA LEU A 80 -14.87 -11.57 -11.39
C LEU A 80 -14.18 -11.95 -10.07
N TYR A 81 -13.76 -13.20 -9.89
CA TYR A 81 -13.13 -13.72 -8.67
C TYR A 81 -11.80 -13.05 -8.28
N LEU A 82 -11.19 -12.20 -9.12
CA LEU A 82 -10.03 -11.37 -8.75
C LEU A 82 -10.38 -9.89 -8.53
N ARG A 83 -11.56 -9.42 -8.96
CA ARG A 83 -11.95 -8.00 -8.82
C ARG A 83 -12.32 -7.64 -7.39
N LYS A 84 -11.75 -6.57 -6.85
CA LYS A 84 -12.09 -6.06 -5.50
C LYS A 84 -13.42 -5.28 -5.44
N ASN A 85 -13.94 -4.90 -6.61
CA ASN A 85 -15.12 -4.04 -6.75
C ASN A 85 -16.11 -4.65 -7.74
N CYS A 86 -17.41 -4.40 -7.52
CA CYS A 86 -18.47 -4.85 -8.42
C CYS A 86 -18.47 -4.05 -9.74
N LEU A 87 -19.11 -4.60 -10.77
CA LEU A 87 -19.17 -3.98 -12.10
C LEU A 87 -19.96 -2.67 -12.14
N LYS A 88 -20.87 -2.45 -11.18
CA LYS A 88 -21.56 -1.15 -11.02
C LYS A 88 -20.63 -0.04 -10.54
N CYS A 89 -19.59 -0.40 -9.77
CA CYS A 89 -18.64 0.57 -9.23
C CYS A 89 -17.41 0.76 -10.14
N VAL A 90 -17.02 -0.27 -10.88
CA VAL A 90 -15.88 -0.22 -11.81
C VAL A 90 -16.21 -1.12 -13.00
N SER A 91 -16.48 -0.54 -14.16
CA SER A 91 -16.88 -1.27 -15.35
C SER A 91 -15.75 -2.14 -15.90
N LEU A 92 -16.08 -3.01 -16.86
CA LEU A 92 -15.08 -3.83 -17.55
C LEU A 92 -14.12 -2.92 -18.33
N GLY A 93 -12.81 -3.21 -18.27
CA GLY A 93 -11.78 -2.38 -18.89
C GLY A 93 -11.44 -1.08 -18.12
N GLU A 94 -12.29 -0.63 -17.20
CA GLU A 94 -12.00 0.55 -16.39
C GLU A 94 -11.03 0.25 -15.25
N SER A 95 -10.07 1.16 -15.05
CA SER A 95 -9.25 1.12 -13.85
C SER A 95 -10.08 1.52 -12.65
N ALA A 96 -10.09 0.65 -11.64
CA ALA A 96 -10.65 0.95 -10.33
C ALA A 96 -10.14 2.29 -9.81
N GLN A 97 -8.87 2.63 -10.06
CA GLN A 97 -8.26 3.87 -9.55
C GLN A 97 -9.04 5.13 -9.97
N LYS A 98 -9.66 5.16 -11.16
CA LYS A 98 -10.43 6.34 -11.62
C LYS A 98 -11.70 6.55 -10.80
N CYS A 99 -12.46 5.49 -10.52
CA CYS A 99 -13.72 5.57 -9.78
C CYS A 99 -13.56 5.91 -8.28
N PHE A 100 -12.36 5.72 -7.71
CA PHE A 100 -12.03 6.09 -6.32
C PHE A 100 -11.13 7.34 -6.22
N SER A 101 -10.99 8.11 -7.30
CA SER A 101 -10.17 9.31 -7.25
C SER A 101 -10.96 10.46 -6.66
N ARG A 102 -10.46 11.03 -5.55
CA ARG A 102 -10.93 12.33 -5.02
C ARG A 102 -10.37 13.50 -5.82
N ASP A 103 -9.85 13.25 -7.02
CA ASP A 103 -9.20 14.28 -7.81
C ASP A 103 -10.19 15.37 -8.18
N GLY A 104 -9.84 16.60 -7.84
CA GLY A 104 -10.71 17.76 -7.99
C GLY A 104 -11.61 18.06 -6.79
N GLU A 105 -11.72 17.16 -5.81
CA GLU A 105 -12.55 17.40 -4.62
C GLU A 105 -11.94 18.50 -3.72
N LYS A 106 -12.80 19.35 -3.16
CA LYS A 106 -12.42 20.31 -2.13
C LYS A 106 -12.37 19.59 -0.78
N VAL A 107 -11.18 19.56 -0.18
CA VAL A 107 -10.92 18.92 1.13
C VAL A 107 -10.36 19.93 2.11
N LYS A 108 -10.67 19.74 3.40
CA LYS A 108 -10.18 20.58 4.50
C LYS A 108 -8.97 19.91 5.17
N CYS A 109 -7.93 20.69 5.44
CA CYS A 109 -6.75 20.21 6.15
C CYS A 109 -7.06 19.99 7.64
N GLU A 110 -6.79 18.82 8.19
CA GLU A 110 -6.99 18.52 9.63
C GLU A 110 -6.08 19.33 10.57
N VAL A 111 -4.95 19.84 10.07
CA VAL A 111 -3.95 20.54 10.91
C VAL A 111 -4.17 22.05 10.93
N CYS A 112 -4.51 22.64 9.78
CA CYS A 112 -4.64 24.10 9.66
C CYS A 112 -6.01 24.57 9.19
N ASN A 113 -6.97 23.65 9.03
CA ASN A 113 -8.33 23.94 8.57
C ASN A 113 -8.46 24.62 7.20
N LYS A 114 -7.36 24.79 6.45
CA LYS A 114 -7.36 25.34 5.10
C LYS A 114 -8.02 24.38 4.11
N THR A 115 -8.92 24.91 3.29
CA THR A 115 -9.52 24.19 2.16
C THR A 115 -8.56 24.18 0.97
N TYR A 116 -8.42 23.02 0.30
CA TYR A 116 -7.60 22.85 -0.90
C TYR A 116 -8.20 21.81 -1.84
N ILE A 117 -7.81 21.86 -3.11
CA ILE A 117 -8.22 20.88 -4.12
C ILE A 117 -7.32 19.65 -4.01
N TYR A 118 -7.91 18.48 -3.82
CA TYR A 118 -7.20 17.21 -3.84
C TYR A 118 -6.74 16.88 -5.27
N LYS A 119 -5.45 16.59 -5.45
CA LYS A 119 -4.87 16.18 -6.74
C LYS A 119 -3.89 15.02 -6.56
N ARG A 120 -4.28 13.79 -6.91
CA ARG A 120 -3.48 12.56 -6.94
C ARG A 120 -2.21 12.77 -7.77
N GLY A 121 -1.10 12.17 -7.35
CA GLY A 121 0.16 12.23 -8.07
C GLY A 121 0.99 13.52 -7.87
N THR A 122 0.37 14.65 -7.50
CA THR A 122 1.13 15.80 -7.00
C THR A 122 1.62 15.49 -5.58
N HIS A 123 2.91 15.66 -5.32
CA HIS A 123 3.62 15.15 -4.14
C HIS A 123 2.80 15.21 -2.83
N ASN A 124 2.34 14.04 -2.35
CA ASN A 124 1.71 13.77 -1.05
C ASN A 124 0.23 14.17 -0.84
N CYS A 125 -0.64 13.82 -1.75
CA CYS A 125 -2.08 14.08 -1.63
C CYS A 125 -2.91 12.95 -1.00
N ASN A 126 -2.38 11.76 -0.69
CA ASN A 126 -3.21 10.65 -0.15
C ASN A 126 -3.67 10.83 1.32
N THR A 127 -3.75 12.06 1.84
CA THR A 127 -4.09 12.35 3.25
C THR A 127 -4.89 13.66 3.35
N PHE A 128 -5.69 13.81 4.40
CA PHE A 128 -6.39 15.03 4.79
C PHE A 128 -5.49 16.15 5.35
N ARG A 129 -4.21 16.18 4.96
CA ARG A 129 -3.22 17.21 5.34
C ARG A 129 -2.70 17.93 4.10
N CYS A 130 -2.70 19.26 4.13
CA CYS A 130 -2.17 20.08 3.04
C CYS A 130 -0.64 19.98 2.91
N CYS A 131 -0.11 20.34 1.73
CA CYS A 131 1.33 20.28 1.44
C CYS A 131 2.17 21.10 2.42
N SER A 132 1.69 22.28 2.83
CA SER A 132 2.40 23.15 3.78
C SER A 132 2.59 22.48 5.15
N CYS A 133 1.51 22.00 5.77
CA CYS A 133 1.57 21.31 7.06
C CYS A 133 2.47 20.07 7.03
N LYS A 134 2.45 19.31 5.92
CA LYS A 134 3.37 18.18 5.73
C LYS A 134 4.83 18.60 5.65
N ASN A 135 5.12 19.67 4.92
CA ASN A 135 6.48 20.18 4.79
C ASN A 135 6.99 20.67 6.15
N ILE A 136 6.16 21.36 6.92
CA ILE A 136 6.47 21.79 8.30
C ILE A 136 6.76 20.57 9.18
N GLU A 137 5.91 19.54 9.14
CA GLU A 137 6.13 18.30 9.90
C GLU A 137 7.45 17.61 9.53
N ARG A 138 7.76 17.50 8.23
CA ARG A 138 9.03 16.93 7.74
C ARG A 138 10.23 17.75 8.20
N GLN A 139 10.15 19.07 8.13
CA GLN A 139 11.20 19.96 8.61
C GLN A 139 11.41 19.83 10.12
N ARG A 140 10.34 19.76 10.91
CA ARG A 140 10.40 19.52 12.36
C ARG A 140 11.09 18.20 12.67
N LYS A 141 10.67 17.10 12.04
CA LYS A 141 11.28 15.78 12.19
C LYS A 141 12.76 15.77 11.83
N ALA A 142 13.14 16.43 10.73
CA ALA A 142 14.54 16.57 10.36
C ALA A 142 15.33 17.39 11.39
N LYS A 143 14.79 18.51 11.89
CA LYS A 143 15.42 19.35 12.91
C LYS A 143 15.65 18.59 14.21
N ILE A 144 14.67 17.79 14.68
CA ILE A 144 14.79 16.95 15.88
C ILE A 144 16.05 16.06 15.78
N LYS A 145 16.15 15.27 14.71
CA LYS A 145 17.30 14.40 14.48
C LYS A 145 18.63 15.14 14.46
N CYS A 146 18.67 16.33 13.86
CA CYS A 146 19.89 17.15 13.80
C CYS A 146 20.29 17.68 15.18
N VAL A 147 19.30 18.07 16.01
CA VAL A 147 19.50 18.58 17.36
C VAL A 147 19.99 17.47 18.28
N GLU A 148 19.38 16.29 18.22
CA GLU A 148 19.82 15.08 18.93
C GLU A 148 21.27 14.72 18.59
N TYR A 149 21.62 14.71 17.30
CA TYR A 149 22.99 14.46 16.84
C TYR A 149 24.02 15.46 17.41
N LYS A 150 23.58 16.68 17.77
CA LYS A 150 24.43 17.73 18.36
C LYS A 150 24.29 17.86 19.87
N GLY A 151 23.73 16.86 20.54
CA GLY A 151 23.67 16.76 22.00
C GLY A 151 22.48 17.47 22.64
N GLY A 152 21.51 17.97 21.86
CA GLY A 152 20.21 18.42 22.37
C GLY A 152 20.20 19.72 23.19
N LYS A 153 21.35 20.36 23.39
CA LYS A 153 21.49 21.56 24.23
C LYS A 153 22.42 22.60 23.60
N CYS A 154 22.23 23.86 24.00
CA CYS A 154 23.16 24.93 23.67
C CYS A 154 24.54 24.62 24.27
N ILE A 155 25.60 24.62 23.45
CA ILE A 155 26.96 24.35 23.94
C ILE A 155 27.47 25.47 24.87
N ASN A 156 26.99 26.70 24.70
CA ASN A 156 27.47 27.84 25.48
C ASN A 156 26.80 27.99 26.86
N CYS A 157 25.47 27.82 26.92
CA CYS A 157 24.68 28.07 28.14
C CYS A 157 23.88 26.86 28.64
N GLY A 158 23.94 25.72 27.95
CA GLY A 158 23.23 24.50 28.35
C GLY A 158 21.72 24.49 28.09
N PHE A 159 21.13 25.55 27.54
CA PHE A 159 19.69 25.61 27.27
C PHE A 159 19.19 24.42 26.43
N ASN A 160 18.15 23.74 26.92
CA ASN A 160 17.55 22.55 26.29
C ASN A 160 16.02 22.45 26.43
N LYS A 161 15.33 23.50 26.94
CA LYS A 161 13.89 23.43 27.27
C LYS A 161 13.01 23.24 26.02
N TYR A 162 13.26 24.01 24.96
CA TYR A 162 12.46 23.96 23.73
C TYR A 162 13.34 23.92 22.48
N MET A 163 13.13 22.92 21.62
CA MET A 163 13.89 22.75 20.37
C MET A 163 13.74 23.94 19.40
N SER A 164 12.60 24.66 19.46
CA SER A 164 12.36 25.84 18.61
C SER A 164 13.44 26.90 18.79
N ALA A 165 13.92 27.10 20.02
CA ALA A 165 14.94 28.08 20.37
C ALA A 165 16.38 27.65 20.06
N LEU A 166 16.61 26.41 19.62
CA LEU A 166 17.93 25.92 19.24
C LEU A 166 18.21 26.17 17.75
N VAL A 167 19.41 26.64 17.45
CA VAL A 167 19.88 27.10 16.13
C VAL A 167 21.28 26.55 15.88
N PHE A 168 21.53 26.16 14.63
CA PHE A 168 22.85 25.70 14.19
C PHE A 168 23.68 26.88 13.72
N HIS A 169 24.85 27.04 14.32
CA HIS A 169 25.82 28.08 14.00
C HIS A 169 27.00 27.46 13.27
N HIS A 170 27.34 28.00 12.10
CA HIS A 170 28.54 27.60 11.38
C HIS A 170 29.75 28.29 12.00
N VAL A 171 30.74 27.50 12.45
CA VAL A 171 31.98 28.05 13.04
C VAL A 171 32.77 28.86 11.99
N ASN A 172 32.73 28.40 10.73
CA ASN A 172 33.24 29.15 9.60
C ASN A 172 32.12 29.31 8.53
N PRO A 173 31.55 30.51 8.37
CA PRO A 173 30.48 30.77 7.40
C PRO A 173 30.86 30.45 5.94
N LYS A 174 32.15 30.49 5.59
CA LYS A 174 32.64 30.23 4.23
C LYS A 174 32.53 28.75 3.81
N ASN A 175 32.37 27.83 4.76
CA ASN A 175 32.40 26.38 4.51
C ASN A 175 31.02 25.72 4.38
N LYS A 176 29.96 26.52 4.27
CA LYS A 176 28.56 26.07 4.20
C LYS A 176 28.19 25.58 2.80
N GLU A 177 27.72 24.34 2.70
CA GLU A 177 27.31 23.77 1.41
C GLU A 177 25.84 24.05 1.07
N PHE A 178 24.96 24.22 2.06
CA PHE A 178 23.52 24.44 1.80
C PHE A 178 22.78 25.14 2.95
N ARG A 179 21.70 25.86 2.60
CA ARG A 179 20.77 26.46 3.56
C ARG A 179 19.96 25.39 4.31
N ILE A 180 19.70 25.64 5.60
CA ILE A 180 18.96 24.78 6.54
C ILE A 180 17.61 24.30 5.96
N ALA A 181 16.95 25.14 5.15
CA ALA A 181 15.67 24.81 4.51
C ALA A 181 15.71 23.57 3.58
N LYS A 182 16.89 23.16 3.08
CA LYS A 182 17.03 22.01 2.19
C LYS A 182 17.16 20.66 2.92
N TRP A 183 17.28 20.64 4.25
CA TRP A 183 17.55 19.41 5.02
C TRP A 183 16.45 18.35 4.90
N ARG A 184 15.22 18.74 4.56
CA ARG A 184 14.08 17.83 4.41
C ARG A 184 14.16 16.88 3.20
N ILE A 185 15.06 17.13 2.24
CA ILE A 185 15.19 16.36 0.98
C ILE A 185 16.58 15.70 0.87
N ILE A 186 17.54 16.13 1.69
CA ILE A 186 18.93 15.69 1.61
C ILE A 186 19.11 14.39 2.42
N SER A 187 20.00 13.51 1.96
CA SER A 187 20.35 12.28 2.67
C SER A 187 21.01 12.56 4.03
N TRP A 188 20.76 11.67 4.99
CA TRP A 188 21.27 11.81 6.35
C TRP A 188 22.81 11.95 6.42
N ASN A 189 23.54 11.21 5.57
CA ASN A 189 25.00 11.28 5.52
C ASN A 189 25.50 12.67 5.10
N ARG A 190 24.85 13.33 4.13
CA ARG A 190 25.20 14.70 3.74
C ARG A 190 24.85 15.70 4.83
N ILE A 191 23.73 15.50 5.53
CA ILE A 191 23.35 16.31 6.69
C ILE A 191 24.40 16.20 7.80
N LYS A 192 24.85 14.98 8.13
CA LYS A 192 25.92 14.76 9.13
C LYS A 192 27.21 15.52 8.79
N LYS A 193 27.66 15.44 7.54
CA LYS A 193 28.86 16.16 7.08
C LYS A 193 28.75 17.67 7.32
N GLU A 194 27.59 18.25 7.02
CA GLU A 194 27.34 19.67 7.26
C GLU A 194 27.20 19.98 8.76
N LEU A 195 26.51 19.14 9.52
CA LEU A 195 26.39 19.29 10.96
C LEU A 195 27.76 19.27 11.63
N ASN A 196 28.71 18.45 11.20
CA ASN A 196 30.06 18.42 11.77
C ASN A 196 30.79 19.78 11.71
N LYS A 197 30.43 20.65 10.76
CA LYS A 197 30.95 22.02 10.63
C LYS A 197 30.21 23.05 11.49
N CYS A 198 29.13 22.64 12.15
CA CYS A 198 28.25 23.49 12.95
C CYS A 198 28.31 23.15 14.44
N ILE A 199 28.02 24.15 15.27
CA ILE A 199 27.72 23.99 16.69
C ILE A 199 26.25 24.30 16.95
N LEU A 200 25.72 23.78 18.06
CA LEU A 200 24.33 23.99 18.47
C LEU A 200 24.27 25.05 19.56
N LEU A 201 23.50 26.11 19.33
CA LEU A 201 23.34 27.24 20.24
C LEU A 201 21.86 27.55 20.47
N CYS A 202 21.52 28.19 21.58
CA CYS A 202 20.21 28.84 21.68
C CYS A 202 20.21 30.16 20.88
N ALA A 203 19.03 30.64 20.51
CA ALA A 203 18.87 31.86 19.72
C ALA A 203 19.59 33.08 20.32
N ASN A 204 19.57 33.22 21.66
CA ASN A 204 20.24 34.33 22.34
C ASN A 204 21.76 34.23 22.28
N CYS A 205 22.33 33.05 22.55
CA CYS A 205 23.78 32.82 22.43
C CYS A 205 24.24 33.00 20.97
N HIS A 206 23.44 32.51 20.03
CA HIS A 206 23.72 32.68 18.60
C HIS A 206 23.76 34.15 18.21
N ALA A 207 22.76 34.95 18.60
CA ALA A 207 22.72 36.38 18.33
C ALA A 207 23.89 37.12 19.00
N GLY A 208 24.17 36.82 20.27
CA GLY A 208 25.29 37.43 20.99
C GLY A 208 26.66 37.10 20.40
N ILE A 209 26.86 35.91 19.83
CA ILE A 209 28.10 35.57 19.11
C ILE A 209 28.22 36.36 17.81
N HIS A 210 27.16 36.48 17.01
CA HIS A 210 27.18 37.30 15.79
C HIS A 210 27.44 38.79 16.08
N ALA A 211 26.89 39.29 17.19
CA ALA A 211 27.09 40.67 17.63
C ALA A 211 28.43 40.89 18.37
N GLY A 212 29.23 39.84 18.61
CA GLY A 212 30.50 39.94 19.33
C GLY A 212 30.40 40.10 20.84
N HIS A 213 29.20 40.02 21.43
CA HIS A 213 28.95 40.14 22.86
C HIS A 213 29.25 38.86 23.65
N ILE A 214 29.24 37.69 22.99
CA ILE A 214 29.47 36.40 23.62
C ILE A 214 30.64 35.70 22.92
N LYS A 215 31.63 35.28 23.70
CA LYS A 215 32.69 34.37 23.25
C LYS A 215 32.27 32.93 23.54
N LEU A 216 32.54 32.03 22.60
CA LEU A 216 32.30 30.60 22.81
C LEU A 216 33.21 30.09 23.92
N LYS A 217 32.61 29.48 24.95
CA LYS A 217 33.36 28.71 25.95
C LYS A 217 33.98 27.51 25.22
N ARG A 218 35.31 27.42 25.25
CA ARG A 218 36.08 26.30 24.69
C ARG A 218 35.88 25.04 25.53
#